data_AF-A0A9D6L4D7-F1
#
_entry.id   AF-A0A9D6L4D7-F1
#
_cell.length_a   1.000
_cell.length_b   1.000
_cell.length_c   1.000
_cell.angle_alpha   90.00
_cell.angle_beta   90.00
_cell.angle_gamma   90.00
#
_symmetry.space_group_name_H-M   'P 1'
#
loop_
_entity.id
_entity.type
_entity.pdbx_description
1 polymer ?
#
loop_
_entity_poly.entity_id
_entity_poly.type
_entity_poly.pdbx_seq_one_letter_code
_entity_poly.pdbx_strand_id
1 'polypeptide(L)' 'IVDHIKRKLDIEVGETTADGMFTLKTVECLGSCGTAPMLQCGADFHENLTIEKVDELIEKLRSKGERSTYLKSLVNS' A
#
# COMPACT_ATOMS: atom_id res chain seq x y z
N ILE A 1 2.52 -11.76 3.07
CA ILE A 1 1.84 -10.52 2.60
C ILE A 1 2.55 -9.94 1.39
N VAL A 2 3.85 -9.60 1.44
CA VAL A 2 4.58 -9.03 0.29
C VAL A 2 4.46 -9.90 -0.97
N ASP A 3 4.74 -11.21 -0.88
CA ASP A 3 4.60 -12.12 -2.03
C ASP A 3 3.18 -12.26 -2.57
N HIS A 4 2.18 -12.00 -1.73
CA HIS A 4 0.79 -11.95 -2.18
C HIS A 4 0.54 -10.70 -3.01
N ILE A 5 1.01 -9.55 -2.53
CA ILE A 5 0.88 -8.27 -3.25
C ILE A 5 1.60 -8.33 -4.60
N LYS A 6 2.82 -8.88 -4.65
CA LYS A 6 3.57 -9.08 -5.90
C LYS A 6 2.76 -9.86 -6.92
N ARG A 7 2.18 -11.00 -6.51
CA ARG A 7 1.33 -11.83 -7.37
C ARG A 7 0.01 -11.15 -7.76
N LYS A 8 -0.62 -10.43 -6.83
CA LYS A 8 -1.91 -9.76 -7.07
C LYS A 8 -1.79 -8.58 -8.03
N LEU A 9 -0.69 -7.85 -7.95
CA LEU A 9 -0.43 -6.66 -8.77
C LEU A 9 0.44 -6.94 -10.00
N ASP A 10 0.95 -8.17 -10.13
CA ASP A 10 1.86 -8.61 -11.20
C ASP A 10 3.11 -7.72 -11.33
N ILE A 11 3.75 -7.46 -10.18
CA ILE A 11 4.95 -6.61 -10.09
C ILE A 11 5.97 -7.14 -9.07
N GLU A 12 7.22 -6.76 -9.26
CA GLU A 12 8.32 -6.96 -8.31
C GLU A 12 8.48 -5.78 -7.33
N VAL A 13 9.33 -5.97 -6.32
CA VAL A 13 9.68 -4.88 -5.40
C VAL A 13 10.49 -3.82 -6.15
N GLY A 14 10.10 -2.56 -6.02
CA GLY A 14 10.67 -1.42 -6.73
C GLY A 14 9.92 -1.07 -8.01
N GLU A 15 9.01 -1.93 -8.48
CA GLU A 15 8.26 -1.72 -9.70
C GLU A 15 6.93 -0.98 -9.46
N THR A 16 6.37 -0.47 -10.56
CA THR A 16 5.07 0.19 -10.59
C THR A 16 4.17 -0.55 -11.55
N THR A 17 2.90 -0.73 -11.19
CA THR A 17 1.89 -1.36 -12.04
C THR A 17 1.75 -0.64 -13.37
N ALA A 18 1.37 -1.36 -14.44
CA ALA A 18 1.26 -0.81 -15.79
C ALA A 18 0.27 0.36 -15.91
N ASP A 19 -0.74 0.41 -15.04
CA ASP A 19 -1.70 1.52 -14.92
C ASP A 19 -1.15 2.73 -14.14
N GLY A 20 0.07 2.64 -13.61
CA GLY A 20 0.72 3.68 -12.83
C GLY A 20 0.15 3.90 -11.42
N MET A 21 -0.75 3.03 -10.95
CA MET A 21 -1.49 3.26 -9.70
C MET A 21 -0.72 2.83 -8.45
N PHE A 22 0.07 1.77 -8.52
CA PHE A 22 0.73 1.18 -7.35
C PHE A 22 2.22 1.00 -7.60
N THR A 23 3.04 1.49 -6.67
CA THR A 23 4.47 1.16 -6.60
C THR A 23 4.72 0.34 -5.34
N LEU A 24 5.28 -0.87 -5.48
CA LEU A 24 5.61 -1.69 -4.33
C LEU A 24 7.02 -1.35 -3.83
N LYS A 25 7.12 -0.83 -2.60
CA LYS A 25 8.41 -0.61 -1.94
C LYS A 25 8.45 -1.38 -0.64
N THR A 26 9.54 -2.08 -0.41
CA THR A 26 9.87 -2.59 0.93
C THR A 26 10.67 -1.52 1.66
N VAL A 27 10.41 -1.38 2.95
CA VAL A 27 11.19 -0.53 3.84
C VAL A 27 11.83 -1.43 4.87
N GLU A 28 13.12 -1.22 5.14
CA GLU A 28 13.77 -1.92 6.23
C GLU A 28 13.26 -1.35 7.56
N CYS A 29 12.69 -2.24 8.37
CA CYS A 29 12.24 -2.03 9.75
C CYS A 29 11.73 -0.62 10.11
N LEU A 30 10.41 -0.39 10.03
CA LEU A 30 9.76 0.81 10.56
C LEU A 30 9.67 0.85 12.10
N GLY A 31 10.41 0.01 12.82
CA GLY A 31 10.36 -0.07 14.28
C GLY A 31 9.07 -0.65 14.86
N SER A 32 8.21 -1.30 14.04
CA SER A 32 6.97 -1.95 14.50
C SER A 32 7.04 -3.48 14.47
N CYS A 33 7.99 -4.06 15.22
CA CYS A 33 8.09 -5.51 15.37
C CYS A 33 6.90 -6.11 16.17
N GLY A 34 6.05 -5.27 16.79
CA GLY A 34 4.91 -5.68 17.61
C GLY A 34 3.56 -5.78 16.88
N THR A 35 3.38 -5.15 15.72
CA THR A 35 2.08 -5.11 14.96
C THR A 35 2.20 -5.53 13.50
N ALA A 36 3.27 -6.26 13.14
CA ALA A 36 3.40 -6.86 11.82
C ALA A 36 2.24 -7.85 11.56
N PRO A 37 1.75 -7.98 10.32
CA PRO A 37 2.13 -7.24 9.11
C PRO A 37 1.40 -5.89 8.97
N MET A 38 2.12 -4.88 8.48
CA MET A 38 1.61 -3.54 8.21
C MET A 38 1.95 -3.08 6.79
N LEU A 39 1.11 -2.21 6.23
CA LEU A 39 1.34 -1.52 4.95
C LEU A 39 1.10 -0.02 5.13
N GLN A 40 1.90 0.78 4.43
CA GLN A 40 1.66 2.20 4.29
C GLN A 40 1.22 2.50 2.85
N CYS A 41 0.08 3.16 2.70
CA CYS A 41 -0.48 3.56 1.41
C CYS A 41 -0.61 5.09 1.39
N GLY A 42 0.36 5.79 0.79
CA GLY A 42 0.44 7.24 0.90
C GLY A 42 0.73 7.67 2.35
N ALA A 43 -0.15 8.48 2.94
CA ALA A 43 -0.05 8.91 4.33
C ALA A 43 -0.73 7.95 5.34
N ASP A 44 -1.49 6.95 4.86
CA ASP A 44 -2.29 6.07 5.72
C ASP A 44 -1.53 4.79 6.07
N PHE A 45 -1.60 4.39 7.35
CA PHE A 45 -1.07 3.13 7.87
C PHE A 45 -2.19 2.11 8.06
N HIS A 46 -1.94 0.88 7.61
CA HIS A 46 -2.84 -0.26 7.75
C HIS A 46 -2.12 -1.41 8.46
N GLU A 47 -2.57 -1.76 9.67
CA GLU A 47 -1.98 -2.80 10.53
C GLU A 47 -2.89 -4.04 10.64
N ASN A 48 -2.37 -5.12 11.22
CA ASN A 48 -3.11 -6.38 11.42
C ASN A 48 -3.71 -6.95 10.11
N LEU A 49 -2.89 -6.92 9.05
CA LEU A 49 -3.32 -7.30 7.71
C LEU A 49 -3.43 -8.82 7.55
N THR A 50 -4.52 -9.24 6.93
CA THR A 50 -4.68 -10.59 6.35
C THR A 50 -4.64 -10.47 4.83
N ILE A 51 -4.57 -11.61 4.14
CA ILE A 51 -4.57 -11.65 2.67
C ILE A 51 -5.84 -11.01 2.10
N GLU A 52 -6.99 -11.29 2.72
CA GLU A 52 -8.30 -10.79 2.33
C GLU A 52 -8.39 -9.27 2.49
N LYS A 53 -7.92 -8.74 3.63
CA LYS A 53 -7.88 -7.30 3.88
C LYS A 53 -6.98 -6.56 2.89
N VAL A 54 -5.89 -7.20 2.45
CA VAL A 54 -5.00 -6.62 1.43
C VAL A 54 -5.71 -6.55 0.09
N ASP A 55 -6.43 -7.60 -0.30
CA ASP A 55 -7.22 -7.59 -1.54
C ASP A 55 -8.31 -6.51 -1.51
N GLU A 56 -9.06 -6.42 -0.41
CA GLU A 56 -10.08 -5.37 -0.22
C GLU A 56 -9.46 -3.96 -0.29
N LEU A 57 -8.27 -3.78 0.32
CA LEU A 57 -7.55 -2.50 0.30
C LEU A 57 -7.14 -2.11 -1.13
N ILE A 58 -6.59 -3.05 -1.90
CA ILE A 58 -6.17 -2.79 -3.30
C ILE A 58 -7.39 -2.37 -4.14
N GLU A 59 -8.51 -3.09 -4.04
CA GLU A 59 -9.73 -2.76 -4.79
C GLU A 59 -10.34 -1.41 -4.36
N LYS A 60 -10.32 -1.12 -3.06
CA LYS A 60 -10.78 0.17 -2.52
C LYS A 60 -9.92 1.33 -3.04
N LEU A 61 -8.60 1.16 -3.10
CA LEU A 61 -7.69 2.19 -3.62
C LEU A 61 -7.86 2.37 -5.13
N ARG A 62 -8.02 1.26 -5.87
CA ARG A 62 -8.28 1.27 -7.32
C ARG A 62 -9.59 1.99 -7.65
N SER A 63 -10.67 1.71 -6.91
CA SER A 63 -11.99 2.31 -7.13
C SER A 63 -12.07 3.80 -6.75
N LYS A 64 -11.29 4.26 -5.77
CA LYS A 64 -11.24 5.69 -5.42
C LYS A 64 -10.56 6.55 -6.48
N GLY A 65 -9.64 6.00 -7.29
CA GLY A 65 -8.93 6.75 -8.34
C GLY A 65 -8.10 7.94 -7.84
N GLU A 66 -7.89 8.07 -6.53
CA GLU A 66 -7.17 9.18 -5.92
C GLU A 66 -5.73 8.78 -5.63
N ARG A 67 -4.75 9.49 -6.20
CA ARG A 67 -3.37 9.42 -5.71
C ARG A 67 -3.37 9.96 -4.27
N SER A 68 -3.17 9.09 -3.29
CA SER A 68 -2.90 9.48 -1.90
C SER A 68 -1.52 10.13 -1.84
N THR A 69 -1.43 11.39 -2.25
CA THR A 69 -0.23 12.19 -2.06
C THR A 69 -0.16 12.59 -0.60
N TYR A 70 1.04 12.57 -0.02
CA TYR A 70 1.34 13.10 1.32
C TYR A 70 0.91 14.57 1.49
N LEU A 71 0.50 15.24 0.41
CA LEU A 71 0.05 16.62 0.36
C LEU A 71 -1.44 16.80 0.69
N LYS A 72 -2.24 15.72 0.84
CA LYS A 72 -3.66 15.87 1.22
C LYS A 72 -3.87 16.61 2.55
N SER A 73 -2.88 16.61 3.46
CA SER A 73 -2.94 17.40 4.70
C SER A 73 -2.65 18.89 4.52
N LEU A 74 -2.11 19.32 3.36
CA LEU A 74 -1.73 20.71 3.10
C LEU A 74 -2.73 21.48 2.22
N VAL A 75 -3.68 20.78 1.57
CA VAL A 75 -4.65 21.42 0.65
C VAL A 75 -6.02 21.69 1.29
N ASN A 76 -6.18 21.39 2.59
CA ASN A 76 -7.39 21.69 3.38
C ASN A 76 -7.12 22.72 4.50
N SER A 77 -6.15 23.62 4.33
CA SER A 77 -5.90 24.75 5.23
C SER A 77 -6.22 26.09 4.57
#